data_AF-A0A8D0AJ16-F1
#
_entry.id   AF-A0A8D0AJ16-F1
#
_cell.length_a   1.000
_cell.length_b   1.000
_cell.length_c   1.000
_cell.angle_alpha   90.00
_cell.angle_beta   90.00
_cell.angle_gamma   90.00
#
_symmetry.space_group_name_H-M   'P 1'
#
loop_
_entity.id
_entity.type
_entity.pdbx_description
1 polymer ?
#
loop_
_entity_poly.entity_id
_entity_poly.type
_entity_poly.pdbx_seq_one_letter_code
_entity_poly.pdbx_strand_id
1 'polypeptide(L)'
;MMIRFVFCYLLTGFSLGVQVHQSPSAAIRKAGDDVQLVCTHRQPDYTVMLWYQQSPGDTALKLIGYVQYSSTSYEESYKGHFNITGDLSTSKGYLLIRTVNSSDSAVYFCAASTQ
;
A
#
# COMPACT_ATOMS: atom_id res chain seq x y z
N MET A 1 54.44 15.69 -9.19
CA MET A 1 53.47 15.29 -8.14
C MET A 1 52.19 16.10 -8.38
N MET A 2 51.18 15.51 -9.04
CA MET A 2 49.90 16.18 -9.31
C MET A 2 48.89 15.63 -8.30
N ILE A 3 48.61 16.38 -7.23
CA ILE A 3 47.61 16.00 -6.24
C ILE A 3 46.24 16.38 -6.82
N ARG A 4 45.49 15.39 -7.32
CA ARG A 4 44.08 15.59 -7.67
C ARG A 4 43.24 15.46 -6.41
N PHE A 5 42.69 16.58 -5.94
CA PHE A 5 41.61 16.56 -4.95
C PHE A 5 40.30 16.23 -5.67
N VAL A 6 39.81 15.00 -5.53
CA VAL A 6 38.44 14.64 -5.89
C VAL A 6 37.57 14.96 -4.67
N PHE A 7 36.90 16.11 -4.69
CA PHE A 7 35.81 16.38 -3.75
C PHE A 7 34.59 15.57 -4.19
N CYS A 8 34.40 14.40 -3.58
CA CYS A 8 33.17 13.65 -3.71
C CYS A 8 32.11 14.33 -2.84
N TYR A 9 31.33 15.24 -3.43
CA TYR A 9 30.13 15.75 -2.78
C TYR A 9 29.12 14.60 -2.70
N LEU A 10 29.03 13.96 -1.54
CA LEU A 10 27.87 13.16 -1.18
C LEU A 10 26.68 14.12 -1.08
N LEU A 11 25.94 14.28 -2.18
CA LEU A 11 24.60 14.84 -2.13
C LEU A 11 23.77 13.87 -1.30
N THR A 12 23.66 14.10 0.01
CA THR A 12 22.62 13.47 0.82
C THR A 12 21.29 14.03 0.34
N GLY A 13 20.74 13.43 -0.70
CA GLY A 13 19.42 13.75 -1.20
C GLY A 13 18.39 13.40 -0.13
N PHE A 14 17.93 14.41 0.61
CA PHE A 14 16.87 14.24 1.58
C PHE A 14 15.53 14.22 0.83
N SER A 15 15.02 13.02 0.51
CA SER A 15 13.69 12.88 -0.10
C SER A 15 12.62 13.01 0.99
N LEU A 16 12.02 14.20 1.11
CA LEU A 16 10.92 14.48 2.06
C LEU A 16 9.52 14.11 1.53
N GLY A 17 9.44 13.40 0.40
CA GLY A 17 8.21 13.33 -0.40
C GLY A 17 7.36 12.08 -0.24
N VAL A 18 7.30 11.41 0.93
CA VAL A 18 6.37 10.29 1.08
C VAL A 18 4.95 10.82 1.22
N GLN A 19 4.20 10.84 0.11
CA GLN A 19 2.81 11.28 0.05
C GLN A 19 1.83 10.23 0.58
N VAL A 20 2.22 8.94 0.54
CA VAL A 20 1.42 7.79 0.95
C VAL A 20 2.21 6.96 1.95
N HIS A 21 1.61 6.66 3.10
CA HIS A 21 2.22 5.88 4.18
C HIS A 21 1.38 4.64 4.49
N GLN A 22 2.00 3.47 4.42
CA GLN A 22 1.38 2.17 4.71
C GLN A 22 1.99 1.53 5.96
N SER A 23 1.16 0.91 6.79
CA SER A 23 1.58 0.18 7.99
C SER A 23 0.72 -1.07 8.22
N PRO A 24 1.26 -2.12 8.86
CA PRO A 24 2.69 -2.33 9.12
C PRO A 24 3.47 -2.56 7.80
N SER A 25 4.79 -2.38 7.83
CA SER A 25 5.66 -2.66 6.67
C SER A 25 5.80 -4.15 6.38
N ALA A 26 5.60 -4.99 7.40
CA ALA A 26 5.54 -6.44 7.28
C ALA A 26 4.63 -7.02 8.38
N ALA A 27 3.94 -8.11 8.08
CA ALA A 27 3.14 -8.86 9.04
C ALA A 27 3.36 -10.36 8.82
N ILE A 28 3.93 -11.03 9.83
CA ILE A 28 4.02 -12.49 9.88
C ILE A 28 2.98 -12.97 10.88
N ARG A 29 2.05 -13.82 10.44
CA ARG A 29 0.93 -14.33 11.23
C ARG A 29 0.73 -15.82 11.01
N LYS A 30 0.02 -16.46 11.94
CA LYS A 30 -0.37 -17.86 11.79
C LYS A 30 -1.62 -17.93 10.93
N ALA A 31 -1.82 -19.08 10.28
CA ALA A 31 -3.06 -19.33 9.57
C ALA A 31 -4.25 -19.24 10.54
N GLY A 32 -5.32 -18.56 10.12
CA GLY A 32 -6.50 -18.29 10.93
C GLY A 32 -6.48 -16.95 11.68
N ASP A 33 -5.34 -16.26 11.75
CA ASP A 33 -5.28 -14.90 12.30
C ASP A 33 -5.89 -13.87 11.33
N ASP A 34 -6.18 -12.67 11.83
CA ASP A 34 -6.55 -11.52 10.99
C ASP A 34 -5.35 -10.59 10.77
N VAL A 35 -5.27 -9.99 9.58
CA VAL A 35 -4.28 -8.95 9.25
C VAL A 35 -5.00 -7.71 8.75
N GLN A 36 -4.72 -6.57 9.39
CA GLN A 36 -5.16 -5.27 8.91
C GLN A 36 -3.97 -4.45 8.43
N LEU A 37 -4.03 -4.01 7.17
CA LEU A 37 -3.13 -3.00 6.63
C LEU A 37 -3.84 -1.65 6.66
N VAL A 38 -3.09 -0.61 7.02
CA VAL A 38 -3.54 0.77 7.10
C VAL A 38 -2.74 1.60 6.11
N CYS A 39 -3.43 2.41 5.32
CA CYS A 39 -2.82 3.34 4.39
C CYS A 39 -3.33 4.75 4.65
N THR A 40 -2.43 5.73 4.61
CA THR A 40 -2.74 7.15 4.80
C THR A 40 -2.03 8.00 3.76
N HIS A 41 -2.57 9.18 3.43
CA HIS A 41 -1.89 10.15 2.57
C HIS A 41 -2.02 11.58 3.11
N ARG A 42 -1.26 12.50 2.50
CA ARG A 42 -1.27 13.94 2.87
C ARG A 42 -1.96 14.85 1.85
N GLN A 43 -2.37 14.31 0.71
CA GLN A 43 -2.98 15.08 -0.37
C GLN A 43 -4.49 15.27 -0.16
N PRO A 44 -5.02 16.50 -0.01
CA PRO A 44 -6.43 16.72 0.29
C PRO A 44 -7.38 16.36 -0.87
N ASP A 45 -6.90 16.40 -2.11
CA ASP A 45 -7.66 16.15 -3.34
C ASP A 45 -7.69 14.67 -3.73
N TYR A 46 -6.93 13.81 -3.03
CA TYR A 46 -6.95 12.38 -3.27
C TYR A 46 -8.19 11.77 -2.62
N THR A 47 -9.13 11.36 -3.46
CA THR A 47 -10.45 10.86 -3.07
C THR A 47 -10.61 9.37 -3.33
N VAL A 48 -9.57 8.71 -3.84
CA VAL A 48 -9.54 7.28 -4.13
C VAL A 48 -8.35 6.62 -3.43
N MET A 49 -8.59 5.48 -2.78
CA MET A 49 -7.54 4.59 -2.29
C MET A 49 -7.67 3.21 -2.90
N LEU A 50 -6.62 2.77 -3.59
CA LEU A 50 -6.55 1.49 -4.27
C LEU A 50 -5.69 0.52 -3.46
N TRP A 51 -6.05 -0.76 -3.52
CA TRP A 51 -5.31 -1.85 -2.88
C TRP A 51 -4.91 -2.90 -3.90
N TYR A 52 -3.64 -3.25 -3.91
CA TYR A 52 -3.03 -4.20 -4.82
C TYR A 52 -2.37 -5.34 -4.07
N GLN A 53 -2.28 -6.48 -4.75
CA GLN A 53 -1.52 -7.65 -4.33
C GLN A 53 -0.52 -8.03 -5.43
N GLN A 54 0.69 -8.43 -5.03
CA GLN A 54 1.65 -9.14 -5.86
C GLN A 54 1.94 -10.50 -5.23
N SER A 55 1.45 -11.57 -5.85
CA SER A 55 1.71 -12.93 -5.38
C SER A 55 3.16 -13.35 -5.67
N PRO A 56 3.72 -14.29 -4.90
CA PRO A 56 5.06 -14.81 -5.15
C PRO A 56 5.18 -15.37 -6.58
N GLY A 57 6.16 -14.86 -7.34
CA GLY A 57 6.40 -15.24 -8.73
C GLY A 57 5.65 -14.40 -9.77
N ASP A 58 4.68 -13.56 -9.36
CA ASP A 58 4.02 -12.63 -10.28
C ASP A 58 4.87 -11.39 -10.52
N THR A 59 4.95 -10.97 -11.79
CA THR A 59 5.61 -9.71 -12.19
C THR A 59 4.69 -8.50 -12.16
N ALA A 60 3.37 -8.71 -12.12
CA ALA A 60 2.35 -7.66 -12.19
C ALA A 60 1.60 -7.50 -10.85
N LEU A 61 1.20 -6.26 -10.57
CA LEU A 61 0.27 -5.94 -9.50
C LEU A 61 -1.15 -6.29 -9.94
N LYS A 62 -1.89 -7.02 -9.11
CA LYS A 62 -3.31 -7.31 -9.28
C LYS A 62 -4.11 -6.39 -8.37
N LEU A 63 -5.09 -5.71 -8.94
CA LEU A 63 -6.00 -4.86 -8.18
C LEU A 63 -6.94 -5.75 -7.36
N ILE A 64 -7.02 -5.51 -6.06
CA ILE A 64 -8.01 -6.14 -5.16
C ILE A 64 -9.32 -5.36 -5.25
N GLY A 65 -9.22 -4.04 -5.18
CA GLY A 65 -10.34 -3.12 -5.17
C GLY A 65 -9.91 -1.73 -4.71
N TYR A 66 -10.88 -0.86 -4.52
CA TYR A 66 -10.65 0.52 -4.08
C TYR A 66 -11.81 1.05 -3.26
N VAL A 67 -11.53 2.09 -2.47
CA VAL A 67 -12.55 2.95 -1.87
C VAL A 67 -12.45 4.35 -2.48
N GLN A 68 -13.59 4.90 -2.88
CA GLN A 68 -13.73 6.24 -3.42
C GLN A 68 -14.69 7.04 -2.53
N TYR A 69 -14.18 8.09 -1.88
CA TYR A 69 -14.80 8.77 -0.73
C TYR A 69 -15.14 7.81 0.41
N SER A 70 -16.26 7.12 0.32
CA SER A 70 -16.75 6.09 1.24
C SER A 70 -17.40 4.90 0.53
N SER A 71 -17.37 4.87 -0.80
CA SER A 71 -17.92 3.79 -1.63
C SER A 71 -16.82 2.80 -1.99
N THR A 72 -17.03 1.52 -1.74
CA THR A 72 -16.04 0.47 -1.99
C THR A 72 -16.41 -0.35 -3.22
N SER A 73 -15.42 -0.63 -4.06
CA SER A 73 -15.52 -1.57 -5.19
C SER A 73 -14.45 -2.65 -5.09
N TYR A 74 -14.73 -3.82 -5.64
CA TYR A 74 -13.85 -4.99 -5.64
C TYR A 74 -13.76 -5.58 -7.03
N GLU A 75 -12.58 -6.07 -7.38
CA GLU A 75 -12.41 -6.96 -8.53
C GLU A 75 -13.04 -8.32 -8.23
N GLU A 76 -13.63 -8.95 -9.26
CA GLU A 76 -14.48 -10.14 -9.10
C GLU A 76 -13.76 -11.29 -8.39
N SER A 77 -12.48 -11.54 -8.73
CA SER A 77 -11.67 -12.60 -8.13
C SER A 77 -11.35 -12.39 -6.65
N TYR A 78 -11.60 -11.19 -6.12
CA TYR A 78 -11.23 -10.77 -4.76
C TYR A 78 -12.43 -10.51 -3.84
N LYS A 79 -13.65 -10.61 -4.38
CA LYS A 79 -14.89 -10.44 -3.60
C LYS A 79 -14.99 -11.48 -2.48
N GLY A 80 -15.43 -11.04 -1.30
CA GLY A 80 -15.74 -11.89 -0.16
C GLY A 80 -14.55 -12.29 0.72
N HIS A 81 -13.33 -12.30 0.19
CA HIS A 81 -12.12 -12.62 0.98
C HIS A 81 -11.47 -11.38 1.61
N PHE A 82 -11.39 -10.30 0.85
CA PHE A 82 -10.82 -9.02 1.29
C PHE A 82 -11.91 -8.07 1.75
N ASN A 83 -11.62 -7.29 2.81
CA ASN A 83 -12.49 -6.23 3.27
C ASN A 83 -11.77 -4.88 3.20
N ILE A 84 -12.14 -4.07 2.22
CA ILE A 84 -11.67 -2.71 2.03
C ILE A 84 -12.63 -1.75 2.73
N THR A 85 -12.10 -0.92 3.63
CA THR A 85 -12.81 0.18 4.27
C THR A 85 -11.95 1.43 4.26
N GLY A 86 -12.53 2.59 4.48
CA GLY A 86 -11.78 3.84 4.49
C GLY A 86 -12.69 5.05 4.55
N ASP A 87 -12.11 6.16 4.97
CA ASP A 87 -12.73 7.47 4.90
C ASP A 87 -11.68 8.43 4.34
N LEU A 88 -11.81 8.73 3.06
CA LEU A 88 -10.85 9.56 2.35
C LEU A 88 -10.98 11.04 2.71
N SER A 89 -12.07 11.45 3.38
CA SER A 89 -12.14 12.78 3.98
C SER A 89 -11.12 12.96 5.12
N THR A 90 -10.69 11.85 5.73
CA THR A 90 -9.61 11.81 6.73
C THR A 90 -8.29 11.24 6.18
N SER A 91 -8.23 11.01 4.87
CA SER A 91 -7.07 10.46 4.15
C SER A 91 -6.62 9.10 4.67
N LYS A 92 -7.56 8.22 5.08
CA LYS A 92 -7.26 6.87 5.59
C LYS A 92 -8.03 5.79 4.85
N GLY A 93 -7.34 4.69 4.54
CA GLY A 93 -7.95 3.45 4.06
C GLY A 93 -7.35 2.24 4.76
N TYR A 94 -8.10 1.14 4.72
CA TYR A 94 -7.80 -0.09 5.42
C TYR A 94 -8.10 -1.28 4.52
N LEU A 95 -7.20 -2.28 4.55
CA LEU A 95 -7.42 -3.60 3.97
C LEU A 95 -7.35 -4.62 5.09
N LEU A 96 -8.50 -5.23 5.40
CA LEU A 96 -8.59 -6.33 6.35
C LEU A 96 -8.66 -7.66 5.58
N ILE A 97 -7.74 -8.55 5.90
CA ILE A 97 -7.71 -9.93 5.44
C ILE A 97 -8.06 -10.79 6.65
N ARG A 98 -9.21 -11.46 6.60
CA ARG A 98 -9.71 -12.28 7.71
C ARG A 98 -9.24 -13.71 7.55
N THR A 99 -8.96 -14.38 8.67
CA THR A 99 -8.64 -15.81 8.69
C THR A 99 -7.59 -16.18 7.64
N VAL A 100 -6.43 -15.50 7.69
CA VAL A 100 -5.39 -15.60 6.67
C VAL A 100 -4.92 -17.03 6.48
N ASN A 101 -4.53 -17.39 5.27
CA ASN A 101 -3.95 -18.69 4.94
C ASN A 101 -2.71 -18.53 4.04
N SER A 102 -2.08 -19.64 3.64
CA SER A 102 -0.85 -19.61 2.83
C SER A 102 -1.02 -18.93 1.48
N SER A 103 -2.23 -18.96 0.90
CA SER A 103 -2.54 -18.32 -0.39
C SER A 103 -2.57 -16.79 -0.30
N ASP A 104 -2.67 -16.24 0.92
CA ASP A 104 -2.64 -14.80 1.19
C ASP A 104 -1.22 -14.26 1.34
N SER A 105 -0.20 -15.12 1.33
CA SER A 105 1.18 -14.68 1.40
C SER A 105 1.55 -13.93 0.12
N ALA A 106 1.67 -12.61 0.21
CA ALA A 106 1.96 -11.72 -0.92
C ALA A 106 2.55 -10.39 -0.45
N VAL A 107 3.00 -9.58 -1.40
CA VAL A 107 3.30 -8.17 -1.14
C VAL A 107 2.04 -7.35 -1.43
N TYR A 108 1.68 -6.47 -0.51
CA TYR A 108 0.48 -5.64 -0.61
C TYR A 108 0.87 -4.17 -0.71
N PHE A 109 0.21 -3.45 -1.61
CA PHE A 109 0.46 -2.04 -1.84
C PHE A 109 -0.86 -1.26 -1.82
N CYS A 110 -0.84 -0.09 -1.19
CA CYS A 110 -1.84 0.93 -1.40
C CYS A 110 -1.34 2.02 -2.35
N ALA A 111 -2.27 2.61 -3.08
CA ALA A 111 -2.06 3.85 -3.82
C ALA A 111 -3.21 4.81 -3.50
N ALA A 112 -2.95 6.11 -3.62
CA ALA A 112 -3.98 7.13 -3.48
C ALA A 112 -3.93 8.07 -4.68
N SER A 113 -5.09 8.49 -5.17
CA SER A 113 -5.21 9.35 -6.36
C SER A 113 -6.43 10.26 -6.28
N THR A 114 -6.46 11.24 -7.18
CA THR A 114 -7.71 11.91 -7.56
C THR A 114 -8.62 10.93 -8.32
N GLN A 115 -9.90 11.27 -8.45
CA GLN A 115 -10.86 10.55 -9.31
C GLN A 115 -10.48 10.68 -10.79
#